data_AF-A0A349H4L6-F1
#
_entry.id   AF-A0A349H4L6-F1
#
_cell.length_a   1.000
_cell.length_b   1.000
_cell.length_c   1.000
_cell.angle_alpha   90.00
_cell.angle_beta   90.00
_cell.angle_gamma   90.00
#
_symmetry.space_group_name_H-M   'P 1'
#
loop_
_entity.id
_entity.type
_entity.pdbx_description
1 polymer ?
#
loop_
_entity_poly.entity_id
_entity_poly.type
_entity_poly.pdbx_seq_one_letter_code
_entity_poly.pdbx_strand_id
1 'polypeptide(L)'
;MDHNLEKQRRERAVELGRIGDPASLPELIELTRFPAASVRKLAASAIGKLAGLADAGQAVAALTPLLRDPFPQIRQYTAKALGAYGAAAQSALPDLRDMANSPVEPQYNNNCAKLAIELIEEARRIAESQA
;
A
#
# COMPACT_ATOMS: atom_id res chain seq x y z
N MET A 1 8.00 13.09 20.52
CA MET A 1 7.94 13.22 19.04
C MET A 1 8.02 14.70 18.70
N ASP A 2 8.90 15.08 17.79
CA ASP A 2 8.92 16.45 17.27
C ASP A 2 7.74 16.62 16.30
N HIS A 3 6.74 17.40 16.72
CA HIS A 3 5.53 17.66 15.95
C HIS A 3 5.84 18.42 14.63
N ASN A 4 6.93 19.19 14.59
CA ASN A 4 7.37 19.88 13.38
C ASN A 4 7.91 18.88 12.37
N LEU A 5 8.75 17.94 12.81
CA LEU A 5 9.27 16.87 11.96
C LEU A 5 8.17 15.97 11.40
N GLU A 6 7.17 15.59 12.20
CA GLU A 6 6.00 14.86 11.70
C GLU A 6 5.27 15.65 10.61
N LYS A 7 5.00 16.93 10.85
CA LYS A 7 4.31 17.80 9.89
C LYS A 7 5.07 17.86 8.55
N GLN A 8 6.38 18.06 8.60
CA GLN A 8 7.23 18.10 7.41
C GLN A 8 7.19 16.77 6.64
N ARG A 9 7.30 15.64 7.33
CA ARG A 9 7.26 14.30 6.69
C ARG A 9 5.89 13.98 6.10
N ARG A 10 4.83 14.41 6.77
CA ARG A 10 3.45 14.31 6.27
C ARG A 10 3.28 15.11 4.98
N GLU A 11 3.75 16.35 4.95
CA GLU A 11 3.69 17.23 3.77
C GLU A 11 4.52 16.66 2.62
N ARG A 12 5.71 16.13 2.92
CA ARG A 12 6.57 15.47 1.94
C ARG A 12 5.90 14.25 1.31
N ALA A 13 5.27 13.38 2.11
CA ALA A 13 4.54 12.23 1.58
C ALA A 13 3.40 12.64 0.62
N VAL A 14 2.67 13.72 0.95
CA VAL A 14 1.61 14.27 0.08
C VAL A 14 2.19 14.82 -1.21
N GLU A 15 3.28 15.59 -1.13
CA GLU A 15 3.95 16.18 -2.28
C GLU A 15 4.43 15.09 -3.26
N LEU A 16 5.20 14.11 -2.78
CA LEU A 16 5.71 13.01 -3.59
C LEU A 16 4.57 12.24 -4.28
N GLY A 17 3.50 11.94 -3.55
CA GLY A 17 2.32 11.29 -4.10
C GLY A 17 1.47 12.17 -5.03
N ARG A 18 1.68 13.49 -5.06
CA ARG A 18 1.03 14.42 -6.02
C ARG A 18 1.88 14.56 -7.28
N ILE A 19 3.21 14.57 -7.13
CA ILE A 19 4.15 14.58 -8.25
C ILE A 19 3.99 13.30 -9.06
N GLY A 20 3.92 12.13 -8.39
CA GLY A 20 3.76 10.85 -9.07
C GLY A 20 5.00 10.39 -9.85
N ASP A 21 6.16 10.96 -9.53
CA ASP A 21 7.44 10.58 -10.15
C ASP A 21 7.92 9.24 -9.55
N PRO A 22 8.16 8.19 -10.36
CA PRO A 22 8.68 6.91 -9.87
C PRO A 22 10.02 7.03 -9.14
N ALA A 23 10.83 8.06 -9.41
CA ALA A 23 12.05 8.34 -8.65
C ALA A 23 11.81 8.64 -7.16
N SER A 24 10.55 8.93 -6.78
CA SER A 24 10.13 9.16 -5.39
C SER A 24 10.00 7.87 -4.58
N LEU A 25 9.99 6.69 -5.23
CA LEU A 25 9.72 5.42 -4.54
C LEU A 25 10.66 5.14 -3.35
N PRO A 26 11.99 5.30 -3.45
CA PRO A 26 12.88 5.05 -2.31
C PRO A 26 12.58 5.93 -1.10
N GLU A 27 12.28 7.21 -1.32
CA GLU A 27 11.93 8.13 -0.23
C GLU A 27 10.58 7.76 0.40
N LEU A 28 9.59 7.39 -0.43
CA LEU A 28 8.29 6.92 0.07
C LEU A 28 8.41 5.63 0.88
N ILE A 29 9.31 4.71 0.50
CA ILE A 29 9.60 3.48 1.26
C ILE A 29 10.13 3.82 2.66
N GLU A 30 11.01 4.81 2.80
CA GLU A 30 11.48 5.23 4.12
C GLU A 30 10.33 5.82 4.97
N LEU A 31 9.40 6.53 4.34
CA LEU A 31 8.23 7.10 5.02
C LEU A 31 7.21 6.04 5.48
N THR A 32 7.21 4.82 4.91
CA THR A 32 6.34 3.72 5.40
C THR A 32 6.78 3.21 6.78
N ARG A 33 8.01 3.51 7.20
CA ARG A 33 8.56 3.13 8.51
C ARG A 33 8.52 4.27 9.52
N PHE A 34 7.97 5.42 9.13
CA PHE A 34 7.99 6.60 9.99
C PHE A 34 7.14 6.37 11.27
N PRO A 35 7.58 6.85 12.44
CA PRO A 35 6.87 6.59 13.69
C PRO A 35 5.41 7.09 13.74
N ALA A 36 5.10 8.19 13.04
CA ALA A 36 3.73 8.73 13.00
C ALA A 36 2.85 7.99 11.98
N ALA A 37 1.67 7.54 12.45
CA ALA A 37 0.70 6.83 11.62
C ALA A 37 0.18 7.67 10.44
N SER A 38 0.07 8.99 10.64
CA SER A 38 -0.34 9.95 9.59
C SER A 38 0.60 9.88 8.37
N VAL A 39 1.91 9.77 8.61
CA VAL A 39 2.96 9.69 7.58
C VAL A 39 2.93 8.33 6.89
N ARG A 40 2.89 7.22 7.64
CA ARG A 40 2.85 5.87 7.05
C ARG A 40 1.64 5.67 6.14
N LYS A 41 0.47 6.16 6.56
CA LYS A 41 -0.77 6.13 5.74
C LYS A 41 -0.57 6.86 4.41
N LEU A 42 0.01 8.06 4.45
CA LEU A 42 0.24 8.87 3.25
C LEU A 42 1.31 8.26 2.36
N ALA A 43 2.35 7.65 2.95
CA ALA A 43 3.36 6.91 2.20
C ALA A 43 2.72 5.73 1.45
N ALA A 44 1.93 4.89 2.12
CA ALA A 44 1.22 3.78 1.47
C ALA A 44 0.29 4.27 0.33
N SER A 45 -0.45 5.35 0.57
CA SER A 45 -1.29 6.00 -0.44
C SER A 45 -0.49 6.47 -1.65
N ALA A 46 0.65 7.14 -1.42
CA ALA A 46 1.51 7.67 -2.46
C ALA A 46 2.19 6.55 -3.27
N ILE A 47 2.68 5.49 -2.62
CA ILE A 47 3.24 4.31 -3.29
C ILE A 47 2.17 3.68 -4.19
N GLY A 48 0.93 3.52 -3.72
CA GLY A 48 -0.16 3.01 -4.55
C GLY A 48 -0.44 3.82 -5.82
N LYS A 49 -0.20 5.14 -5.80
CA LYS A 49 -0.33 6.00 -6.99
C LYS A 49 0.81 5.82 -8.00
N LEU A 50 1.92 5.21 -7.59
CA LEU A 50 3.05 4.87 -8.47
C LEU A 50 2.90 3.50 -9.13
N ALA A 51 1.77 2.81 -8.92
CA ALA A 51 1.49 1.54 -9.60
C ALA A 51 1.55 1.71 -11.12
N GLY A 52 2.28 0.81 -11.79
CA GLY A 52 2.54 0.87 -13.23
C GLY A 52 3.61 1.88 -13.67
N LEU A 53 4.14 2.71 -12.75
CA LEU A 53 5.17 3.71 -13.03
C LEU A 53 6.52 3.36 -12.39
N ALA A 54 6.49 2.84 -11.16
CA ALA A 54 7.69 2.52 -10.38
C ALA A 54 7.93 1.01 -10.26
N ASP A 55 9.07 0.63 -9.67
CA ASP A 55 9.44 -0.76 -9.42
C ASP A 55 8.37 -1.44 -8.53
N ALA A 56 7.61 -2.35 -9.14
CA ALA A 56 6.52 -3.03 -8.48
C ALA A 56 6.99 -3.97 -7.37
N GLY A 57 8.15 -4.61 -7.53
CA GLY A 57 8.71 -5.53 -6.54
C GLY A 57 9.09 -4.80 -5.26
N GLN A 58 9.80 -3.68 -5.37
CA GLN A 58 10.16 -2.84 -4.23
C GLN A 58 8.93 -2.23 -3.55
N ALA A 59 7.98 -1.74 -4.33
CA ALA A 59 6.74 -1.17 -3.80
C ALA A 59 5.91 -2.19 -3.02
N VAL A 60 5.67 -3.38 -3.61
CA VAL A 60 4.93 -4.47 -2.96
C VAL A 60 5.64 -4.92 -1.69
N ALA A 61 6.96 -5.15 -1.74
CA ALA A 61 7.73 -5.55 -0.57
C ALA A 61 7.67 -4.53 0.58
N ALA A 62 7.66 -3.23 0.26
CA ALA A 62 7.53 -2.18 1.25
C ALA A 62 6.10 -2.02 1.80
N LEU A 63 5.08 -2.34 1.02
CA LEU A 63 3.67 -2.24 1.41
C LEU A 63 3.22 -3.44 2.26
N THR A 64 3.60 -4.67 1.93
CA THR A 64 3.10 -5.89 2.59
C THR A 64 3.15 -5.85 4.13
N PRO A 65 4.24 -5.38 4.79
CA PRO A 65 4.28 -5.28 6.25
C PRO A 65 3.19 -4.38 6.85
N LEU A 66 2.72 -3.36 6.11
CA LEU A 66 1.73 -2.39 6.59
C LEU A 66 0.31 -2.97 6.65
N LEU A 67 0.07 -4.15 6.07
CA LEU A 67 -1.17 -4.91 6.30
C LEU A 67 -1.33 -5.37 7.76
N ARG A 68 -0.25 -5.33 8.55
CA ARG A 68 -0.27 -5.62 10.00
C ARG A 68 -0.12 -4.37 10.86
N ASP A 69 -0.22 -3.17 10.26
CA ASP A 69 -0.07 -1.93 11.01
C ASP A 69 -1.15 -1.81 12.11
N PRO A 70 -0.81 -1.33 13.32
CA PRO A 70 -1.79 -1.18 14.41
C PRO A 70 -2.99 -0.30 14.04
N PHE A 71 -2.83 0.67 13.13
CA PHE A 71 -3.90 1.58 12.74
C PHE A 71 -4.70 1.02 11.55
N PRO A 72 -6.01 0.79 11.69
CA PRO A 72 -6.84 0.23 10.61
C PRO A 72 -6.81 1.05 9.31
N GLN A 73 -6.71 2.39 9.41
CA GLN A 73 -6.59 3.23 8.22
C GLN A 73 -5.33 2.93 7.40
N ILE A 74 -4.22 2.55 8.02
CA ILE A 74 -3.00 2.20 7.28
C ILE A 74 -3.21 0.89 6.53
N ARG A 75 -3.81 -0.11 7.18
CA ARG A 75 -4.14 -1.40 6.55
C ARG A 75 -5.07 -1.21 5.35
N GLN A 76 -6.08 -0.34 5.47
CA GLN A 76 -7.00 0.01 4.37
C GLN A 76 -6.26 0.52 3.13
N TYR A 77 -5.42 1.54 3.33
CA TYR A 77 -4.71 2.20 2.22
C TYR A 77 -3.65 1.27 1.63
N THR A 78 -3.05 0.41 2.45
CA THR A 78 -2.10 -0.61 2.02
C THR A 78 -2.78 -1.65 1.14
N ALA A 79 -3.93 -2.19 1.55
CA ALA A 79 -4.70 -3.14 0.74
C ALA A 79 -5.10 -2.52 -0.61
N LYS A 80 -5.58 -1.27 -0.60
CA LYS A 80 -5.89 -0.53 -1.83
C LYS A 80 -4.66 -0.35 -2.73
N ALA A 81 -3.51 0.01 -2.15
CA ALA A 81 -2.27 0.20 -2.90
C ALA A 81 -1.79 -1.11 -3.53
N LEU A 82 -1.78 -2.22 -2.78
CA LEU A 82 -1.44 -3.54 -3.29
C LEU A 82 -2.37 -3.97 -4.43
N GLY A 83 -3.68 -3.72 -4.32
CA GLY A 83 -4.63 -3.97 -5.42
C GLY A 83 -4.30 -3.19 -6.70
N ALA A 84 -3.78 -1.96 -6.58
CA ALA A 84 -3.36 -1.16 -7.74
C ALA A 84 -2.13 -1.75 -8.45
N TYR A 85 -1.27 -2.48 -7.74
CA TYR A 85 -0.12 -3.20 -8.33
C TYR A 85 -0.52 -4.51 -9.04
N GLY A 86 -1.78 -4.95 -8.94
CA GLY A 86 -2.31 -6.08 -9.70
C GLY A 86 -1.48 -7.36 -9.53
N ALA A 87 -1.17 -8.03 -10.64
CA ALA A 87 -0.46 -9.31 -10.64
C ALA A 87 0.91 -9.26 -9.91
N ALA A 88 1.59 -8.11 -9.91
CA ALA A 88 2.86 -7.96 -9.20
C ALA A 88 2.72 -8.09 -7.67
N ALA A 89 1.52 -7.85 -7.13
CA ALA A 89 1.21 -7.99 -5.71
C ALA A 89 0.76 -9.41 -5.31
N GLN A 90 0.91 -10.42 -6.18
CA GLN A 90 0.51 -11.81 -5.89
C GLN A 90 1.10 -12.36 -4.58
N SER A 91 2.33 -11.97 -4.23
CA SER A 91 2.98 -12.40 -2.98
C SER A 91 2.27 -11.91 -1.72
N ALA A 92 1.43 -10.86 -1.80
CA ALA A 92 0.66 -10.32 -0.68
C ALA A 92 -0.73 -10.98 -0.51
N LEU A 93 -1.12 -11.90 -1.39
CA LEU A 93 -2.43 -12.57 -1.31
C LEU A 93 -2.69 -13.28 0.02
N PRO A 94 -1.73 -14.00 0.64
CA PRO A 94 -1.95 -14.61 1.95
C PRO A 94 -2.30 -13.57 3.02
N ASP A 95 -1.52 -12.49 3.11
CA ASP A 95 -1.75 -11.41 4.10
C ASP A 95 -3.08 -10.68 3.86
N LEU A 96 -3.47 -10.48 2.60
CA LEU A 96 -4.77 -9.89 2.25
C LEU A 96 -5.93 -10.82 2.62
N ARG A 97 -5.79 -12.14 2.44
CA ARG A 97 -6.81 -13.12 2.83
C ARG A 97 -6.95 -13.22 4.35
N ASP A 98 -5.84 -13.13 5.08
CA ASP A 98 -5.86 -13.05 6.54
C ASP A 98 -6.61 -11.79 7.00
N MET A 99 -6.31 -10.63 6.41
CA MET A 99 -7.01 -9.38 6.68
C MET A 99 -8.50 -9.49 6.33
N ALA A 100 -8.86 -10.04 5.16
CA ALA A 100 -10.23 -10.14 4.68
C ALA A 100 -11.15 -11.01 5.56
N ASN A 101 -10.57 -11.97 6.30
CA ASN A 101 -11.29 -12.93 7.15
C ASN A 101 -11.12 -12.65 8.64
N SER A 102 -10.38 -11.60 9.02
CA SER A 102 -10.12 -11.28 10.41
C SER A 102 -11.37 -10.72 11.10
N PRO A 103 -11.83 -11.33 12.21
CA PRO A 103 -13.02 -10.86 12.93
C PRO A 103 -12.77 -9.56 13.71
N VAL A 104 -11.52 -9.21 13.97
CA VAL A 104 -11.12 -7.97 14.66
C VAL A 104 -10.86 -6.82 13.70
N GLU A 105 -10.81 -7.10 12.40
CA GLU A 105 -10.62 -6.11 11.36
C GLU A 105 -11.94 -5.40 11.06
N PRO A 106 -11.97 -4.05 10.99
CA PRO A 106 -13.18 -3.35 10.63
C PRO A 106 -13.74 -3.79 9.28
N GLN A 107 -15.07 -3.88 9.17
CA GLN A 107 -15.72 -4.42 7.96
C GLN A 107 -15.31 -3.70 6.66
N TYR A 108 -15.08 -2.38 6.72
CA TYR A 108 -14.62 -1.62 5.55
C TYR A 108 -13.24 -2.08 5.07
N ASN A 109 -12.38 -2.52 5.98
CA ASN A 109 -11.07 -3.08 5.67
C ASN A 109 -11.15 -4.49 5.11
N ASN A 110 -12.03 -5.33 5.65
CA ASN A 110 -12.32 -6.65 5.09
C ASN A 110 -12.76 -6.54 3.64
N ASN A 111 -13.67 -5.61 3.35
CA ASN A 111 -14.15 -5.36 2.00
C ASN A 111 -13.04 -4.82 1.09
N CYS A 112 -12.20 -3.90 1.57
CA CYS A 112 -11.04 -3.41 0.82
C CYS A 112 -10.05 -4.54 0.48
N ALA A 113 -9.77 -5.44 1.43
CA ALA A 113 -8.88 -6.57 1.20
C ALA A 113 -9.45 -7.56 0.17
N LYS A 114 -10.76 -7.86 0.22
CA LYS A 114 -11.45 -8.68 -0.79
C LYS A 114 -11.35 -8.08 -2.19
N LEU A 115 -11.61 -6.78 -2.32
CA LEU A 115 -11.46 -6.08 -3.59
C LEU A 115 -10.01 -6.13 -4.11
N ALA A 116 -9.02 -5.96 -3.23
CA ALA A 116 -7.61 -6.07 -3.61
C ALA A 116 -7.27 -7.49 -4.10
N ILE A 117 -7.77 -8.54 -3.43
CA ILE A 117 -7.61 -9.93 -3.87
C ILE A 117 -8.20 -10.15 -5.26
N GLU A 118 -9.44 -9.70 -5.48
CA GLU A 118 -10.11 -9.81 -6.78
C GLU A 118 -9.32 -9.13 -7.90
N LEU A 119 -8.81 -7.91 -7.66
CA LEU A 119 -7.99 -7.17 -8.62
C LEU A 119 -6.68 -7.89 -8.94
N ILE A 120 -6.00 -8.43 -7.93
CA ILE A 120 -4.72 -9.14 -8.09
C ILE A 120 -4.92 -10.45 -8.85
N GLU A 121 -5.94 -11.23 -8.48
CA GLU A 121 -6.26 -12.50 -9.14
C GLU A 121 -6.71 -12.29 -10.58
N GLU A 122 -7.52 -11.27 -10.85
CA GLU A 122 -7.93 -10.93 -12.21
C GLU A 122 -6.75 -10.48 -13.07
N ALA A 123 -5.90 -9.58 -12.56
CA ALA A 123 -4.71 -9.16 -13.27
C ALA A 123 -3.78 -10.34 -13.58
N ARG A 124 -3.67 -11.31 -12.67
CA ARG A 124 -2.88 -12.53 -12.88
C ARG A 124 -3.48 -13.41 -13.98
N ARG A 125 -4.81 -13.62 -13.98
CA ARG A 125 -5.50 -14.38 -15.04
C ARG A 125 -5.27 -13.75 -16.41
N ILE A 126 -5.38 -12.43 -16.51
CA ILE A 126 -5.14 -11.69 -17.75
C ILE A 126 -3.69 -11.90 -18.21
N ALA A 127 -2.70 -11.71 -17.32
CA ALA A 127 -1.29 -11.91 -17.65
C ALA A 127 -0.98 -13.35 -18.12
N GLU A 128 -1.58 -14.36 -17.49
CA GLU A 128 -1.43 -15.77 -17.87
C GLU A 128 -2.07 -16.10 -19.23
N SER A 129 -3.17 -15.45 -19.58
CA SER A 129 -3.84 -15.64 -20.88
C SER A 129 -3.15 -14.94 -22.06
N GLN A 130 -2.23 -14.03 -21.77
CA GLN A 130 -1.46 -13.26 -22.77
C GLN A 130 -0.03 -13.79 -22.97
N ALA A 131 0.39 -14.79 -22.18
CA ALA A 131 1.68 -15.45 -22.23
C ALA A 131 1.62 -16.73 -23.09
#